data_AF-A0A2D9C3Z1-F1
#
_entry.id   AF-A0A2D9C3Z1-F1
#
_cell.length_a   1.000
_cell.length_b   1.000
_cell.length_c   1.000
_cell.angle_alpha   90.00
_cell.angle_beta   90.00
_cell.angle_gamma   90.00
#
_symmetry.space_group_name_H-M   'P 1'
#
loop_
_entity.id
_entity.type
_entity.pdbx_description
1 polymer ?
#
loop_
_entity_poly.entity_id
_entity_poly.type
_entity_poly.pdbx_seq_one_letter_code
_entity_poly.pdbx_strand_id
1 'polypeptide(L)'
;MYSYELYLNILITINKYIMNIKVSNLVSDSGNNIANQFSIRTPKGRYFQSYDSMIAFVPYHGLIKLDATYWDYSRTTSKYRNKFLGLTTDQIKQRIKDKTIKLTNLNK
;
A
#
# COMPACT_ATOMS: atom_id res chain seq x y z
N MET A 1 -7.73 34.56 20.54
CA MET A 1 -8.13 33.29 21.17
C MET A 1 -8.45 32.21 20.14
N TYR A 2 -9.32 32.48 19.14
CA TYR A 2 -9.66 31.52 18.07
C TYR A 2 -8.48 30.98 17.23
N SER A 3 -7.42 31.77 17.03
CA SER A 3 -6.26 31.35 16.22
C SER A 3 -5.42 30.24 16.86
N TYR A 4 -5.29 30.23 18.19
CA TYR A 4 -4.51 29.23 18.93
C TYR A 4 -5.24 27.88 18.98
N GLU A 5 -6.54 27.90 19.25
CA GLU A 5 -7.40 26.70 19.20
C GLU A 5 -7.39 26.04 17.81
N LEU A 6 -7.47 26.84 16.75
CA LEU A 6 -7.39 26.32 15.38
C LEU A 6 -6.02 25.67 15.11
N TYR A 7 -4.93 26.31 15.52
CA TYR A 7 -3.58 25.77 15.39
C TYR A 7 -3.41 24.44 16.15
N LEU A 8 -3.88 24.37 17.40
CA LEU A 8 -3.82 23.15 18.20
C LEU A 8 -4.60 22.00 17.55
N ASN A 9 -5.80 22.26 17.04
CA ASN A 9 -6.62 21.25 16.38
C ASN A 9 -5.96 20.72 15.10
N ILE A 10 -5.32 21.59 14.32
CA ILE A 10 -4.54 21.19 13.15
C ILE A 10 -3.35 20.31 13.57
N LEU A 11 -2.58 20.72 14.59
CA LEU A 11 -1.42 19.98 15.07
C LEU A 11 -1.81 18.60 15.65
N ILE A 12 -2.88 18.53 16.43
CA ILE A 12 -3.44 17.28 16.97
C ILE A 12 -3.88 16.37 15.84
N THR A 13 -4.56 16.92 14.83
CA THR A 13 -5.01 16.14 13.67
C THR A 13 -3.81 15.58 12.92
N ILE A 14 -2.80 16.40 12.60
CA ILE A 14 -1.57 15.96 11.92
C ILE A 14 -0.87 14.86 12.72
N ASN A 15 -0.66 15.06 14.03
CA ASN A 15 -0.04 14.06 14.89
C ASN A 15 -0.85 12.75 14.94
N LYS A 16 -2.18 12.82 15.01
CA LYS A 16 -3.06 11.64 14.97
C LYS A 16 -2.94 10.89 13.64
N TYR A 17 -2.76 11.59 12.51
CA TYR A 17 -2.53 10.96 11.22
C TYR A 17 -1.15 10.29 11.14
N ILE A 18 -0.11 10.90 11.72
CA ILE A 18 1.26 10.36 11.75
C ILE A 18 1.36 9.15 12.69
N MET A 19 0.74 9.21 13.88
CA MET A 19 0.78 8.14 14.89
C MET A 19 0.07 6.84 14.48
N ASN A 20 -0.67 6.83 13.37
CA ASN A 20 -1.42 5.66 12.89
C ASN A 20 -0.77 4.93 11.71
N ILE A 21 0.48 5.26 11.37
CA ILE A 21 1.24 4.51 10.38
C ILE A 21 1.93 3.34 11.07
N LYS A 22 1.72 2.13 10.55
CA LYS A 22 2.38 0.90 11.04
C LYS A 22 3.00 0.16 9.88
N VAL A 23 4.28 -0.17 10.00
CA VAL A 23 5.01 -1.00 9.05
C VAL A 23 5.22 -2.38 9.67
N SER A 24 4.94 -3.43 8.91
CA SER A 24 5.22 -4.81 9.30
C SER A 24 5.67 -5.62 8.11
N ASN A 25 6.49 -6.66 8.32
CA ASN A 25 6.79 -7.60 7.26
C ASN A 25 5.54 -8.37 6.83
N LEU A 26 5.50 -8.78 5.56
CA LEU A 26 4.61 -9.86 5.14
C LEU A 26 5.10 -11.17 5.78
N VAL A 27 4.15 -12.05 6.08
CA VAL A 27 4.43 -13.33 6.74
C VAL A 27 4.27 -14.46 5.72
N SER A 28 5.19 -15.42 5.74
CA SER A 28 5.13 -16.63 4.92
C SER A 28 4.00 -17.56 5.38
N ASP A 29 3.68 -18.58 4.59
CA ASP A 29 2.64 -19.56 4.99
C ASP A 29 3.08 -20.35 6.25
N SER A 30 4.38 -20.42 6.52
CA SER A 30 4.96 -21.04 7.70
C SER A 30 5.09 -20.09 8.90
N GLY A 31 4.54 -18.87 8.84
CA GLY A 31 4.57 -17.92 9.95
C GLY A 31 5.84 -17.06 10.08
N ASN A 32 6.80 -17.18 9.15
CA ASN A 32 8.05 -16.43 9.21
C ASN A 32 7.94 -15.07 8.51
N ASN A 33 8.60 -14.04 9.06
CA ASN A 33 8.73 -12.76 8.38
C ASN A 33 9.48 -12.91 7.06
N ILE A 34 8.95 -12.30 6.00
CA ILE A 34 9.58 -12.27 4.68
C ILE A 34 10.41 -10.99 4.58
N ALA A 35 11.73 -11.15 4.42
CA ALA A 35 12.66 -10.03 4.29
C ALA A 35 12.31 -9.15 3.08
N ASN A 36 12.46 -7.83 3.23
CA ASN A 36 12.25 -6.82 2.20
C ASN A 36 10.82 -6.78 1.61
N GLN A 37 9.83 -7.33 2.32
CA GLN A 37 8.43 -7.31 1.92
C GLN A 37 7.60 -6.72 3.04
N PHE A 38 7.07 -5.51 2.85
CA PHE A 38 6.42 -4.76 3.91
C PHE A 38 4.96 -4.45 3.57
N SER A 39 4.09 -4.62 4.55
CA SER A 39 2.74 -4.08 4.57
C SER A 39 2.75 -2.81 5.44
N ILE A 40 2.39 -1.69 4.84
CA ILE A 40 2.32 -0.39 5.52
C ILE A 40 0.85 -0.03 5.69
N ARG A 41 0.35 -0.05 6.92
CA ARG A 41 -0.99 0.42 7.24
C ARG A 41 -0.94 1.92 7.49
N THR A 42 -1.86 2.65 6.86
CA THR A 42 -2.02 4.09 7.02
C THR A 42 -3.50 4.41 7.29
N PRO A 43 -3.83 5.65 7.67
CA PRO A 43 -5.22 6.10 7.73
C PRO A 43 -5.97 6.05 6.39
N LYS A 44 -5.26 6.02 5.25
CA LYS A 44 -5.86 6.01 3.91
C LYS A 44 -6.04 4.61 3.33
N GLY A 45 -5.39 3.60 3.90
CA GLY A 45 -5.41 2.24 3.40
C GLY A 45 -4.10 1.50 3.69
N ARG A 46 -3.83 0.46 2.91
CA ARG A 46 -2.62 -0.37 3.03
C ARG A 46 -1.76 -0.25 1.78
N TYR A 47 -0.47 -0.04 1.98
CA TYR A 47 0.53 -0.16 0.92
C TYR A 47 1.26 -1.48 1.03
N PHE A 48 1.68 -2.00 -0.10
CA PHE A 48 2.67 -3.06 -0.21
C PHE A 48 3.94 -2.48 -0.81
N GLN A 49 5.05 -2.66 -0.10
CA GLN A 49 6.39 -2.29 -0.50
C GLN A 49 7.24 -3.54 -0.65
N SER A 50 7.98 -3.63 -1.74
CA SER A 50 9.01 -4.64 -1.97
C SER A 50 10.34 -3.93 -2.18
N TYR A 51 11.32 -4.19 -1.30
CA TYR A 51 12.54 -3.39 -1.19
C TYR A 51 12.19 -1.90 -1.05
N ASP A 52 12.74 -1.02 -1.87
CA ASP A 52 12.49 0.42 -1.80
C ASP A 52 11.28 0.86 -2.63
N SER A 53 10.65 -0.04 -3.39
CA SER A 53 9.57 0.29 -4.31
C SER A 53 8.19 0.01 -3.71
N MET A 54 7.31 1.01 -3.75
CA MET A 54 5.86 0.84 -3.58
C MET A 54 5.29 0.08 -4.76
N ILE A 55 4.61 -1.04 -4.49
CA ILE A 55 4.10 -1.95 -5.52
C ILE A 55 2.59 -1.82 -5.67
N ALA A 56 1.87 -1.75 -4.54
CA ALA A 56 0.42 -1.69 -4.52
C ALA A 56 -0.09 -0.77 -3.41
N PHE A 57 -1.23 -0.14 -3.66
CA PHE A 57 -2.01 0.58 -2.66
C PHE A 57 -3.46 0.13 -2.70
N VAL A 58 -3.95 -0.35 -1.56
CA VAL A 58 -5.34 -0.72 -1.33
C VAL A 58 -5.96 0.35 -0.43
N PRO A 59 -6.62 1.37 -1.00
CA PRO A 59 -7.30 2.37 -0.19
C PRO A 59 -8.48 1.74 0.56
N TYR A 60 -8.89 2.33 1.68
CA TYR A 60 -10.16 1.94 2.32
C TYR A 60 -11.38 2.33 1.47
N HIS A 61 -11.23 3.35 0.62
CA HIS A 61 -12.25 3.80 -0.31
C HIS A 61 -11.67 4.03 -1.70
N GLY A 62 -12.30 3.45 -2.72
CA GLY A 62 -11.89 3.58 -4.13
C GLY A 62 -11.15 2.35 -4.67
N LEU A 63 -10.53 2.50 -5.84
CA LEU A 63 -9.90 1.41 -6.57
C LEU A 63 -8.50 1.08 -6.05
N ILE A 64 -8.14 -0.19 -6.11
CA ILE A 64 -6.76 -0.65 -5.92
C ILE A 64 -5.87 0.03 -6.96
N LYS A 65 -4.71 0.50 -6.51
CA LYS A 65 -3.70 1.10 -7.37
C LYS A 65 -2.45 0.23 -7.39
N LEU A 66 -1.88 0.04 -8.56
CA LEU A 66 -0.63 -0.65 -8.79
C LEU A 66 0.39 0.33 -9.37
N ASP A 67 1.65 0.19 -8.96
CA ASP A 67 2.72 1.00 -9.54
C ASP A 67 2.92 0.61 -11.01
N ALA A 68 2.89 1.58 -11.91
CA ALA A 68 2.93 1.34 -13.36
C ALA A 68 4.24 0.67 -13.83
N THR A 69 5.35 0.85 -13.10
CA THR A 69 6.68 0.33 -13.46
C THR A 69 7.00 -0.96 -12.71
N TYR A 70 6.66 -1.02 -11.41
CA TYR A 70 7.17 -2.06 -10.53
C TYR A 70 6.18 -3.18 -10.22
N TRP A 71 4.89 -3.04 -10.59
CA TRP A 71 3.89 -4.01 -10.18
C TRP A 71 4.19 -5.44 -10.64
N ASP A 72 4.75 -5.65 -11.84
CA ASP A 72 5.11 -6.95 -12.42
C ASP A 72 6.61 -7.13 -12.72
N TYR A 73 7.47 -6.27 -12.16
CA TYR A 73 8.90 -6.19 -12.46
C TYR A 73 9.69 -7.48 -12.19
N SER A 74 9.34 -8.23 -11.14
CA SER A 74 10.02 -9.49 -10.81
C SER A 74 9.06 -10.61 -10.42
N ARG A 75 9.52 -11.85 -10.53
CA ARG A 75 8.77 -13.05 -10.07
C ARG A 75 8.50 -12.98 -8.56
N THR A 76 9.49 -12.57 -7.77
CA THR A 76 9.39 -12.44 -6.32
C THR A 76 8.38 -11.36 -5.93
N THR A 77 8.48 -10.18 -6.53
CA THR A 77 7.53 -9.08 -6.32
C THR A 77 6.11 -9.51 -6.68
N SER A 78 5.93 -10.17 -7.83
CA SER A 78 4.62 -10.66 -8.27
C SER A 78 4.03 -11.69 -7.31
N LYS A 79 4.84 -12.63 -6.78
CA LYS A 79 4.41 -13.62 -5.79
C LYS A 79 3.85 -12.94 -4.54
N TYR A 80 4.56 -11.97 -3.99
CA TYR A 80 4.14 -11.31 -2.74
C TYR A 80 3.05 -10.26 -2.95
N ARG A 81 3.00 -9.60 -4.10
CA ARG A 81 1.84 -8.79 -4.53
C ARG A 81 0.58 -9.63 -4.58
N ASN A 82 0.66 -10.84 -5.16
CA ASN A 82 -0.47 -11.75 -5.22
C ASN A 82 -0.93 -12.16 -3.82
N LYS A 83 0.01 -12.48 -2.92
CA LYS A 83 -0.30 -12.75 -1.52
C LYS A 83 -0.95 -11.56 -0.81
N PHE A 84 -0.43 -10.35 -1.02
CA PHE A 84 -0.94 -9.12 -0.41
C PHE A 84 -2.36 -8.77 -0.88
N LEU A 85 -2.63 -8.93 -2.18
CA LEU A 85 -3.94 -8.62 -2.78
C LEU A 85 -4.94 -9.78 -2.69
N GLY A 86 -4.48 -11.02 -2.46
CA GLY A 86 -5.29 -12.22 -2.58
C GLY A 86 -5.71 -12.54 -4.01
N LEU A 87 -4.95 -12.08 -5.01
CA LEU A 87 -5.27 -12.18 -6.44
C LEU A 87 -4.13 -12.80 -7.22
N THR A 88 -4.44 -13.57 -8.27
CA THR A 88 -3.43 -14.04 -9.22
C THR A 88 -3.00 -12.93 -10.18
N THR A 89 -1.83 -13.09 -10.81
CA THR A 89 -1.35 -12.14 -11.83
C THR A 89 -2.34 -11.98 -12.98
N ASP A 90 -2.99 -13.07 -13.40
CA ASP A 90 -3.94 -13.03 -14.51
C ASP A 90 -5.24 -12.31 -14.12
N GLN A 91 -5.73 -12.53 -12.90
CA GLN A 91 -6.85 -11.77 -12.35
C GLN A 91 -6.53 -10.28 -12.25
N ILE A 92 -5.30 -9.91 -11.89
CA ILE A 92 -4.85 -8.53 -11.84
C ILE A 92 -4.83 -7.92 -13.24
N LYS A 93 -4.23 -8.61 -14.22
CA LYS A 93 -4.21 -8.17 -15.63
C LYS A 93 -5.62 -7.95 -16.16
N GLN A 94 -6.55 -8.86 -15.87
CA GLN A 94 -7.94 -8.71 -16.27
C GLN A 94 -8.58 -7.49 -15.61
N ARG A 95 -8.39 -7.30 -14.31
CA ARG A 95 -8.92 -6.13 -13.59
C ARG A 95 -8.32 -4.80 -14.05
N ILE A 96 -7.07 -4.78 -14.53
CA ILE A 96 -6.48 -3.61 -15.18
C ILE A 96 -7.22 -3.29 -16.49
N LYS A 97 -7.48 -4.31 -17.32
CA LYS A 97 -8.25 -4.16 -18.57
C LYS A 97 -9.66 -3.64 -18.31
N ASP A 98 -10.31 -4.19 -17.28
CA ASP A 98 -11.68 -3.82 -16.88
C ASP A 98 -11.73 -2.51 -16.09
N LYS A 99 -10.59 -1.82 -15.91
CA LYS A 99 -10.45 -0.55 -15.18
C LYS A 99 -10.90 -0.62 -13.70
N THR A 100 -10.92 -1.81 -13.11
CA THR A 100 -11.20 -2.03 -11.67
C THR A 100 -9.91 -2.01 -10.82
N ILE A 101 -8.74 -2.04 -11.46
CA ILE A 101 -7.43 -1.70 -10.89
C ILE A 101 -6.82 -0.56 -11.72
N LYS A 102 -6.26 0.45 -11.06
CA LYS A 102 -5.61 1.58 -11.72
C LYS A 102 -4.08 1.46 -11.67
N LEU A 103 -3.44 1.52 -12.83
CA LEU A 103 -1.99 1.75 -12.92
C LEU A 103 -1.69 3.24 -12.68
N THR A 104 -0.70 3.52 -11.83
CA THR A 104 -0.27 4.88 -11.49
C THR A 104 1.18 4.87 -11.07
N ASN A 105 1.86 6.02 -11.05
CA ASN A 105 3.16 6.12 -10.41
C ASN A 105 2.98 6.24 -8.88
N LEU A 106 3.54 5.30 -8.11
CA LEU A 106 3.53 5.29 -6.63
C LEU A 106 4.90 5.66 -6.03
N ASN A 107 5.93 5.90 -6.84
CA ASN A 107 7.33 6.08 -6.45
C ASN A 107 7.91 7.42 -6.99
N LYS A 108 7.16 8.52 -6.89
CA LYS A 108 7.64 9.88 -7.24
C LYS A 108 8.28 10.59 -6.06
#